data_AF-A0A381Y2H7-F1
#
_entry.id   AF-A0A381Y2H7-F1
#
_cell.length_a   1.000
_cell.length_b   1.000
_cell.length_c   1.000
_cell.angle_alpha   90.00
_cell.angle_beta   90.00
_cell.angle_gamma   90.00
#
_symmetry.space_group_name_H-M   'P 1'
#
loop_
_entity.id
_entity.type
_entity.pdbx_description
1 polymer ?
#
loop_
_entity_poly.entity_id
_entity_poly.type
_entity_poly.pdbx_seq_one_letter_code
_entity_poly.pdbx_strand_id
1 'polypeptide(L)' 'MGKVKDWLMEMEAEAVGMTKKEFIKQYGLNELGVWEKANAIDSGEPDMSDLEPSQEEIDKHYTIVKKLINGKAND' A
#
# COMPACT_ATOMS: atom_id res chain seq x y z
N MET A 1 -8.11 16.76 9.98
CA MET A 1 -7.49 16.25 8.73
C MET A 1 -8.25 15.01 8.25
N GLY A 2 -9.52 15.17 7.85
CA GLY A 2 -10.41 14.03 7.52
C GLY A 2 -10.81 13.89 6.04
N LYS A 3 -10.85 15.01 5.31
CA LYS A 3 -11.49 15.07 3.99
C LYS A 3 -10.91 14.15 2.91
N VAL A 4 -9.60 13.85 2.98
CA VAL A 4 -8.95 12.96 2.01
C VAL A 4 -9.33 11.49 2.27
N LYS A 5 -9.56 11.13 3.54
CA LYS A 5 -9.98 9.78 3.92
C LYS A 5 -11.45 9.52 3.55
N ASP A 6 -12.32 10.50 3.76
CA ASP A 6 -13.72 10.42 3.34
C ASP A 6 -13.84 10.27 1.81
N TRP A 7 -13.08 11.07 1.06
CA TRP A 7 -13.06 11.01 -0.41
C TRP A 7 -12.58 9.66 -0.96
N LEU A 8 -11.57 9.05 -0.33
CA LEU A 8 -11.09 7.72 -0.72
C LEU A 8 -12.14 6.64 -0.43
N MET A 9 -12.83 6.70 0.71
CA MET A 9 -13.88 5.73 1.04
C MET A 9 -15.08 5.81 0.10
N GLU A 10 -15.48 7.02 -0.30
CA GLU A 10 -16.54 7.22 -1.30
C GLU A 10 -16.13 6.65 -2.66
N MET A 11 -14.87 6.90 -3.07
CA MET A 11 -14.34 6.40 -4.34
C MET A 11 -14.22 4.86 -4.35
N GLU A 12 -13.78 4.24 -3.26
CA GLU A 12 -13.73 2.77 -3.13
C GLU A 12 -15.15 2.18 -3.20
N ALA A 13 -16.14 2.79 -2.56
CA ALA A 13 -17.53 2.34 -2.61
C ALA A 13 -18.13 2.43 -4.02
N GLU A 14 -17.85 3.52 -4.74
CA GLU A 14 -18.26 3.67 -6.14
C GLU A 14 -17.54 2.68 -7.06
N ALA A 15 -16.26 2.39 -6.80
CA ALA A 15 -15.46 1.47 -7.59
C ALA A 15 -16.01 0.03 -7.60
N VAL A 16 -16.58 -0.44 -6.49
CA VAL A 16 -17.23 -1.76 -6.42
C VAL A 16 -18.54 -1.79 -7.22
N GLY A 17 -19.20 -0.65 -7.37
CA GLY A 17 -20.48 -0.51 -8.05
C GLY A 17 -20.40 -0.37 -9.58
N MET A 18 -19.20 -0.24 -10.16
CA MET A 18 -19.03 0.03 -11.59
C MET A 18 -17.87 -0.73 -12.23
N THR A 19 -17.87 -0.86 -13.55
CA THR A 19 -16.82 -1.59 -14.28
C THR A 19 -15.51 -0.78 -14.36
N LYS A 20 -14.36 -1.47 -14.49
CA LYS A 20 -13.02 -0.84 -14.65
C LYS A 20 -13.01 0.27 -15.70
N LYS A 21 -13.71 0.07 -16.82
CA LYS A 21 -13.80 1.02 -17.93
C LYS A 21 -14.59 2.28 -17.56
N GLU A 22 -15.66 2.13 -16.80
CA GLU A 22 -16.47 3.26 -16.31
C GLU A 22 -15.71 4.05 -15.25
N PHE A 23 -15.01 3.34 -14.35
CA PHE A 23 -14.16 3.96 -13.35
C PHE A 23 -13.02 4.79 -13.96
N ILE A 24 -12.29 4.23 -14.94
CA ILE A 24 -11.24 4.98 -15.65
C ILE A 24 -11.81 6.20 -16.38
N LYS A 25 -13.04 6.12 -16.90
CA LYS A 25 -13.69 7.25 -17.58
C LYS A 25 -14.07 8.37 -16.60
N GLN A 26 -14.42 8.03 -15.35
CA GLN A 26 -14.88 8.97 -14.33
C GLN A 26 -13.72 9.58 -13.52
N TYR A 27 -12.76 8.75 -13.10
CA TYR A 27 -11.66 9.13 -12.20
C TYR A 27 -10.28 9.19 -12.89
N GLY A 28 -10.18 8.65 -14.11
CA GLY A 28 -8.92 8.59 -14.85
C GLY A 28 -8.06 7.38 -14.49
N LEU A 29 -6.95 7.22 -15.23
CA LEU A 29 -6.01 6.11 -15.02
C LEU A 29 -5.20 6.25 -13.71
N ASN A 30 -5.03 7.46 -13.19
CA ASN A 30 -4.25 7.71 -11.96
C ASN A 30 -4.88 7.04 -10.73
N GLU A 31 -6.21 6.97 -10.69
CA GLU A 31 -6.96 6.39 -9.57
C GLU A 31 -7.28 4.90 -9.76
N LEU A 32 -6.77 4.28 -10.83
CA LEU A 32 -7.03 2.86 -11.15
C LEU A 32 -6.64 1.92 -10.00
N GLY A 33 -5.60 2.28 -9.23
CA GLY A 33 -5.18 1.52 -8.06
C GLY A 33 -6.23 1.45 -6.95
N VAL A 34 -7.14 2.43 -6.87
CA VAL A 34 -8.29 2.41 -5.94
C VAL A 34 -9.33 1.39 -6.41
N TRP A 35 -9.63 1.37 -7.72
CA TRP A 35 -10.55 0.38 -8.27
C TRP A 35 -10.03 -1.04 -8.16
N GLU A 36 -8.74 -1.24 -8.42
CA GLU A 36 -8.07 -2.54 -8.28
C GLU A 36 -8.11 -2.99 -6.82
N LYS A 37 -7.84 -2.13 -5.84
CA LYS A 37 -7.97 -2.48 -4.42
C LYS A 37 -9.40 -2.81 -4.01
N ALA A 38 -10.37 -2.01 -4.44
CA ALA A 38 -11.77 -2.20 -4.10
C ALA A 38 -12.35 -3.50 -4.69
N ASN A 39 -11.91 -3.90 -5.88
CA ASN A 39 -12.36 -5.11 -6.57
C ASN A 39 -11.44 -6.34 -6.36
N ALA A 40 -10.23 -6.16 -5.81
CA ALA A 40 -9.30 -7.26 -5.52
C ALA A 40 -9.80 -8.21 -4.41
N ILE A 41 -10.74 -7.77 -3.57
CA ILE A 41 -11.31 -8.58 -2.48
C ILE A 41 -12.02 -9.84 -3.02
N ASP A 42 -12.47 -9.85 -4.28
CA ASP A 42 -13.15 -11.00 -4.91
C ASP A 42 -12.22 -11.93 -5.71
N SER A 43 -10.91 -11.64 -5.78
CA SER A 43 -9.94 -12.47 -6.50
C SER A 43 -8.77 -12.90 -5.62
N GLY A 44 -9.05 -13.38 -4.42
CA GLY A 44 -8.19 -14.34 -3.69
C GLY A 44 -6.68 -14.11 -3.75
N GLU A 45 -6.21 -12.88 -3.51
CA GLU A 45 -4.79 -12.57 -3.38
C GLU A 45 -4.39 -12.44 -1.90
N PRO A 46 -3.16 -12.83 -1.54
CA PRO A 46 -2.78 -13.24 -0.20
C PRO A 46 -2.93 -12.12 0.82
N ASP A 47 -3.37 -12.53 2.01
CA ASP A 47 -3.48 -11.72 3.21
C ASP A 47 -2.19 -10.88 3.41
N MET A 48 -2.28 -9.57 3.17
CA MET A 48 -1.17 -8.63 3.36
C MET A 48 -0.80 -8.44 4.84
N SER A 49 -1.46 -9.12 5.79
CA SER A 49 -1.07 -9.11 7.20
C SER A 49 0.21 -9.91 7.46
N ASP A 50 0.76 -10.61 6.45
CA ASP A 50 2.08 -11.29 6.49
C ASP A 50 3.24 -10.41 5.95
N LEU A 51 2.99 -9.14 5.62
CA LEU A 51 4.04 -8.20 5.16
C LEU A 51 4.57 -7.28 6.26
N GLU A 52 4.15 -7.44 7.51
CA GLU A 52 4.83 -6.79 8.62
C GLU A 52 6.17 -7.51 8.88
N PRO A 53 7.32 -6.85 8.64
CA PRO A 53 8.61 -7.48 8.87
C PRO A 53 8.70 -7.89 10.34
N SER A 54 9.07 -9.14 10.58
CA SER A 54 9.20 -9.65 11.94
C SER A 54 10.20 -8.79 12.72
N GLN A 55 10.00 -8.66 14.04
CA GLN A 55 10.89 -7.87 14.90
C GLN A 55 12.37 -8.30 14.78
N GLU A 56 12.61 -9.57 14.44
CA GLU A 56 13.93 -10.14 14.15
C GLU A 56 14.56 -9.58 12.87
N GLU A 57 13.79 -9.42 11.79
CA GLU A 57 14.26 -8.82 10.54
C GLU A 57 14.58 -7.34 10.71
N ILE A 58 13.78 -6.63 11.52
CA ILE A 58 14.03 -5.24 11.89
C ILE A 58 15.33 -5.13 12.69
N ASP A 59 15.56 -6.00 13.68
CA ASP A 59 16.78 -5.99 14.49
C ASP A 59 18.04 -6.32 13.67
N LYS A 60 17.92 -7.29 12.76
CA LYS A 60 18.99 -7.64 11.81
C LYS A 60 19.32 -6.46 10.90
N HIS A 61 18.31 -5.78 10.36
CA HIS A 61 18.51 -4.60 9.52
C HIS A 61 19.17 -3.46 10.31
N TYR A 62 18.69 -3.19 11.53
CA TYR A 62 19.24 -2.17 12.42
C TYR A 62 20.72 -2.45 12.76
N THR A 63 21.07 -3.70 13.04
CA THR A 63 22.45 -4.11 13.32
C THR A 63 23.38 -3.90 12.12
N ILE A 64 22.91 -4.22 10.91
CA ILE A 64 23.68 -3.99 9.66
C ILE A 64 23.91 -2.50 9.45
N VAL A 65 22.86 -1.68 9.57
CA VAL A 65 22.96 -0.22 9.42
C VAL A 65 23.91 0.38 10.46
N LYS A 66 23.82 -0.05 11.72
CA LYS A 66 24.70 0.41 12.80
C LYS A 66 26.17 0.04 12.54
N LYS A 67 26.45 -1.16 12.03
CA LYS A 67 27.82 -1.56 11.63
C LYS A 67 28.36 -0.71 10.48
N LEU A 68 27.54 -0.40 9.48
CA LEU A 68 27.94 0.44 8.34
C LEU A 68 28.23 1.88 8.76
N ILE A 69 27.47 2.42 9.71
CA ILE A 69 27.68 3.77 10.24
C ILE A 69 28.95 3.82 11.10
N ASN A 70 29.14 2.85 12.02
CA ASN A 70 30.33 2.81 12.88
C ASN A 70 31.61 2.42 12.12
N GLY A 71 31.51 1.66 11.02
CA GLY A 71 32.66 1.29 10.19
C GLY A 71 33.22 2.44 9.34
N LYS A 72 32.49 3.56 9.21
CA LYS A 72 32.94 4.76 8.49
C LYS A 72 33.73 5.77 9.34
N ALA A 73 33.88 5.52 10.64
CA ALA A 73 34.52 6.46 11.56
C ALA A 73 36.00 6.14 11.88
N ASN A 74 36.56 5.06 11.32
CA ASN A 74 37.98 4.72 11.46
C ASN A 74 38.60 4.48 10.07
N ASP A 75 38.79 5.55 9.32
CA ASP A 75 39.87 5.67 8.32
C ASP A 75 40.54 7.04 8.52
#